data_AF-A0A919I4U8-F1
#
_entry.id   AF-A0A919I4U8-F1
#
_cell.length_a   1.000
_cell.length_b   1.000
_cell.length_c   1.000
_cell.angle_alpha   90.00
_cell.angle_beta   90.00
_cell.angle_gamma   90.00
#
_symmetry.space_group_name_H-M   'P 1'
#
loop_
_entity.id
_entity.type
_entity.pdbx_description
1 polymer ?
#
loop_
_entity_poly.entity_id
_entity_poly.type
_entity_poly.pdbx_seq_one_letter_code
_entity_poly.pdbx_strand_id
1 'polypeptide(L)'
;MWTQLRQEIEKTRTEFHLQDRLKSVGLDEWKDIEERLYNTFSVAKSHRTRPTWIWENLKVDNLGIATDGQPYQLLDKLIDPGVDLFLFLNETVNEKDKFWIYEGRVEAVKKVIEETIGIDEVIIIDKKYNWILCVNHHDVVIVGGQLMVDRLKNLIKR
;
A
#
# COMPACT_ATOMS: atom_id res chain seq x y z
N MET A 1 -8.70 -18.04 -11.36
CA MET A 1 -8.88 -18.64 -10.02
C MET A 1 -8.53 -17.57 -9.00
N TRP A 2 -9.35 -17.34 -7.97
CA TRP A 2 -9.01 -16.39 -6.91
C TRP A 2 -7.92 -16.99 -6.04
N THR A 3 -6.89 -16.19 -5.72
CA THR A 3 -5.86 -16.63 -4.78
C THR A 3 -6.41 -16.66 -3.35
N GLN A 4 -5.71 -17.31 -2.45
CA GLN A 4 -6.15 -17.44 -1.05
C GLN A 4 -6.26 -16.06 -0.41
N LEU A 5 -5.28 -15.17 -0.65
CA LEU A 5 -5.34 -13.80 -0.15
C LEU A 5 -6.59 -13.06 -0.64
N ARG A 6 -6.94 -13.18 -1.93
CA ARG A 6 -8.14 -12.48 -2.43
C ARG A 6 -9.41 -12.96 -1.72
N GLN A 7 -9.51 -14.26 -1.44
CA GLN A 7 -10.64 -14.82 -0.71
C GLN A 7 -10.71 -14.27 0.72
N GLU A 8 -9.57 -14.19 1.42
CA GLU A 8 -9.50 -13.62 2.76
C GLU A 8 -9.86 -12.13 2.76
N ILE A 9 -9.38 -11.34 1.79
CA ILE A 9 -9.75 -9.92 1.70
C ILE A 9 -11.26 -9.77 1.47
N GLU A 10 -11.87 -10.56 0.57
CA GLU A 10 -13.32 -10.48 0.33
C GLU A 10 -14.15 -10.92 1.55
N LYS A 11 -13.67 -11.93 2.28
CA LYS A 11 -14.25 -12.35 3.55
C LYS A 11 -14.20 -11.21 4.56
N THR A 12 -13.03 -10.61 4.81
CA THR A 12 -12.86 -9.46 5.70
C THR A 12 -13.75 -8.28 5.28
N ARG A 13 -13.77 -7.94 3.99
CA ARG A 13 -14.63 -6.85 3.48
C ARG A 13 -16.11 -7.11 3.77
N THR A 14 -16.54 -8.37 3.72
CA THR A 14 -17.92 -8.76 3.98
C THR A 14 -18.25 -8.72 5.48
N GLU A 15 -17.37 -9.32 6.29
CA GLU A 15 -17.53 -9.40 7.75
C GLU A 15 -17.57 -8.03 8.41
N PHE A 16 -16.78 -7.08 7.93
CA PHE A 16 -16.69 -5.72 8.47
C PHE A 16 -17.50 -4.67 7.68
N HIS A 17 -18.39 -5.10 6.78
CA HIS A 17 -19.26 -4.20 6.00
C HIS A 17 -18.51 -3.09 5.23
N LEU A 18 -17.40 -3.44 4.59
CA LEU A 18 -16.50 -2.51 3.92
C LEU A 18 -16.76 -2.39 2.42
N GLN A 19 -17.73 -3.10 1.85
CA GLN A 19 -17.91 -3.20 0.39
C GLN A 19 -18.10 -1.84 -0.29
N ASP A 20 -18.80 -0.91 0.37
CA ASP A 20 -19.04 0.46 -0.12
C ASP A 20 -17.88 1.43 0.17
N ARG A 21 -16.99 1.05 1.09
CA ARG A 21 -15.95 1.92 1.68
C ARG A 21 -14.53 1.56 1.23
N LEU A 22 -14.36 0.33 0.78
CA LEU A 22 -13.15 -0.20 0.16
C LEU A 22 -13.60 -1.03 -1.05
N LYS A 23 -13.46 -0.46 -2.25
CA LYS A 23 -13.95 -1.04 -3.50
C LYS A 23 -12.80 -1.67 -4.27
N SER A 24 -13.02 -2.82 -4.88
CA SER A 24 -12.05 -3.37 -5.81
C SER A 24 -12.02 -2.54 -7.09
N VAL A 25 -10.83 -2.21 -7.55
CA VAL A 25 -10.63 -1.51 -8.83
C VAL A 25 -10.98 -2.44 -10.00
N GLY A 26 -11.54 -1.89 -11.08
CA GLY A 26 -11.87 -2.63 -12.30
C GLY A 26 -10.63 -3.24 -12.97
N LEU A 27 -10.77 -4.44 -13.56
CA LEU A 27 -9.63 -5.15 -14.17
C LEU A 27 -9.01 -4.39 -15.36
N ASP A 28 -9.79 -3.56 -16.02
CA ASP A 28 -9.39 -2.65 -17.09
C ASP A 28 -8.54 -1.48 -16.58
N GLU A 29 -8.78 -1.01 -15.34
CA GLU A 29 -8.05 0.11 -14.73
C GLU A 29 -6.74 -0.34 -14.05
N TRP A 30 -6.61 -1.63 -13.72
CA TRP A 30 -5.45 -2.17 -12.99
C TRP A 30 -4.12 -1.81 -13.63
N LYS A 31 -4.02 -2.03 -14.94
CA LYS A 31 -2.78 -1.81 -15.69
C LYS A 31 -2.35 -0.35 -15.62
N ASP A 32 -3.29 0.58 -15.83
CA ASP A 32 -3.01 2.01 -15.85
C ASP A 32 -2.61 2.52 -14.46
N ILE A 33 -3.29 2.04 -13.42
CA ILE A 33 -2.99 2.40 -12.03
C ILE A 33 -1.59 1.93 -11.64
N GLU A 34 -1.24 0.70 -11.99
CA GLU A 34 0.05 0.10 -11.68
C GLU A 34 1.18 0.72 -12.52
N GLU A 35 0.97 0.94 -13.82
CA GLU A 35 1.94 1.65 -14.66
C GLU A 35 2.22 3.06 -14.11
N ARG A 36 1.18 3.78 -13.69
CA ARG A 36 1.35 5.11 -13.08
C ARG A 36 2.05 5.05 -11.73
N LEU A 37 1.82 4.02 -10.91
CA LEU A 37 2.54 3.78 -9.65
C LEU A 37 4.05 3.69 -9.91
N TYR A 38 4.47 2.78 -10.80
CA TYR A 38 5.88 2.58 -11.10
C TYR A 38 6.51 3.80 -11.79
N ASN A 39 5.81 4.42 -12.75
CA ASN A 39 6.30 5.60 -13.45
C ASN A 39 6.46 6.82 -12.53
N THR A 40 5.64 6.93 -11.48
CA THR A 40 5.71 8.05 -10.55
C THR A 40 6.78 7.83 -9.48
N PHE A 41 6.83 6.63 -8.88
CA PHE A 41 7.61 6.42 -7.66
C PHE A 41 8.89 5.61 -7.84
N SER A 42 9.04 4.81 -8.90
CA SER A 42 10.18 3.91 -9.06
C SER A 42 11.23 4.43 -10.05
N VAL A 43 12.51 4.18 -9.77
CA VAL A 43 13.57 4.17 -10.78
C VAL A 43 13.37 2.91 -11.64
N ALA A 44 13.33 3.05 -12.96
CA ALA A 44 13.32 1.88 -13.84
C ALA A 44 14.74 1.28 -13.89
N LYS A 45 14.90 0.00 -13.51
CA LYS A 45 16.18 -0.73 -13.70
C LYS A 45 16.43 -1.04 -15.19
N SER A 46 15.36 -1.20 -15.97
CA SER A 46 15.35 -1.24 -17.44
C SER A 46 13.91 -1.03 -17.94
N HIS A 47 13.70 -0.63 -19.20
CA HIS A 47 12.34 -0.50 -19.80
C HIS A 47 11.54 -1.82 -19.82
N ARG A 48 12.16 -2.96 -19.48
CA ARG A 48 11.56 -4.29 -19.63
C ARG A 48 11.21 -4.99 -18.32
N THR A 49 11.66 -4.49 -17.17
CA THR A 49 11.45 -5.20 -15.89
C THR A 49 11.12 -4.24 -14.74
N ARG A 50 9.96 -4.45 -14.12
CA ARG A 50 9.58 -3.82 -12.86
C ARG A 50 10.47 -4.37 -11.73
N PRO A 51 10.87 -3.56 -10.74
CA PRO A 51 11.54 -4.10 -9.58
C PRO A 51 10.60 -5.02 -8.81
N THR A 52 11.14 -6.11 -8.27
CA THR A 52 10.41 -7.01 -7.37
C THR A 52 9.77 -6.25 -6.21
N TRP A 53 10.54 -5.36 -5.60
CA TRP A 53 10.13 -4.55 -4.45
C TRP A 53 10.27 -3.08 -4.82
N ILE A 54 9.13 -2.38 -4.94
CA ILE A 54 9.14 -0.96 -5.34
C ILE A 54 9.87 -0.08 -4.31
N TRP A 55 9.77 -0.43 -3.03
CA TRP A 55 10.32 0.33 -1.91
C TRP A 55 11.86 0.37 -1.89
N GLU A 56 12.53 -0.59 -2.54
CA GLU A 56 14.00 -0.58 -2.71
C GLU A 56 14.47 0.40 -3.80
N ASN A 57 13.55 0.88 -4.66
CA ASN A 57 13.88 1.61 -5.87
C ASN A 57 13.09 2.92 -5.98
N LEU A 58 12.69 3.50 -4.85
CA LEU A 58 11.99 4.77 -4.83
C LEU A 58 12.90 5.88 -5.36
N LYS A 59 12.43 6.61 -6.39
CA LYS A 59 13.14 7.77 -6.96
C LYS A 59 12.80 9.09 -6.28
N VAL A 60 11.82 9.07 -5.38
CA VAL A 60 11.42 10.20 -4.54
C VAL A 60 12.17 10.13 -3.22
N ASP A 61 12.34 11.28 -2.56
CA ASP A 61 12.81 11.32 -1.18
C ASP A 61 11.96 10.39 -0.32
N ASN A 62 12.64 9.55 0.45
CA ASN A 62 12.01 8.50 1.23
C ASN A 62 12.67 8.35 2.60
N LEU A 63 11.92 7.76 3.53
CA LEU A 63 12.36 7.46 4.89
C LEU A 63 11.68 6.16 5.34
N GLY A 64 12.48 5.24 5.90
CA GLY A 64 11.99 4.00 6.47
C GLY A 64 12.25 3.92 7.98
N ILE A 65 11.31 3.35 8.72
CA ILE A 65 11.50 3.00 10.14
C ILE A 65 10.99 1.59 10.41
N ALA A 66 11.72 0.85 11.24
CA ALA A 66 11.19 -0.37 11.84
C ALA A 66 10.16 0.02 12.93
N THR A 67 9.11 -0.78 13.09
CA THR A 67 8.11 -0.57 14.14
C THR A 67 8.18 -1.66 15.20
N ASP A 68 8.18 -1.27 16.47
CA ASP A 68 8.14 -2.22 17.61
C ASP A 68 6.74 -2.86 17.82
N GLY A 69 5.79 -2.54 16.96
CA GLY A 69 4.40 -3.01 17.02
C GLY A 69 3.80 -3.12 15.63
N GLN A 70 2.48 -3.12 15.56
CA GLN A 70 1.75 -3.34 14.31
C GLN A 70 1.88 -2.12 13.35
N PRO A 71 2.51 -2.26 12.17
CA PRO A 71 2.79 -1.13 11.27
C PRO A 71 1.53 -0.32 10.87
N TYR A 72 0.38 -0.99 10.71
CA TYR A 72 -0.88 -0.36 10.32
C TYR A 72 -1.39 0.67 11.34
N GLN A 73 -0.92 0.64 12.59
CA GLN A 73 -1.29 1.63 13.60
C GLN A 73 -0.72 3.03 13.30
N LEU A 74 0.30 3.12 12.45
CA LEU A 74 0.86 4.41 12.02
C LEU A 74 -0.01 5.10 10.96
N LEU A 75 -0.90 4.37 10.29
CA LEU A 75 -1.70 4.92 9.17
C LEU A 75 -2.56 6.11 9.61
N ASP A 76 -3.24 6.04 10.75
CA ASP A 76 -4.09 7.13 11.26
C ASP A 76 -3.28 8.38 11.67
N LYS A 77 -1.98 8.21 11.93
CA LYS A 77 -1.08 9.32 12.29
C LYS A 77 -0.45 9.96 11.05
N LEU A 78 -0.35 9.21 9.95
CA LEU A 78 0.34 9.63 8.74
C LEU A 78 -0.61 10.07 7.63
N ILE A 79 -1.86 9.59 7.60
CA ILE A 79 -2.81 9.81 6.50
C ILE A 79 -4.06 10.52 7.04
N ASP A 80 -4.46 11.60 6.36
CA ASP A 80 -5.67 12.32 6.77
C ASP A 80 -6.93 11.52 6.41
N PRO A 81 -7.98 11.50 7.26
CA PRO A 81 -9.18 10.67 7.04
C PRO A 81 -9.94 10.93 5.74
N GLY A 82 -9.80 12.11 5.15
CA GLY A 82 -10.51 12.53 3.94
C GLY A 82 -9.80 12.20 2.62
N VAL A 83 -8.59 11.61 2.67
CA VAL A 83 -7.81 11.31 1.46
C VAL A 83 -8.31 10.00 0.84
N ASP A 84 -8.60 10.05 -0.46
CA ASP A 84 -8.89 8.85 -1.23
C ASP A 84 -7.57 8.16 -1.63
N LEU A 85 -7.53 6.85 -1.43
CA LEU A 85 -6.33 6.02 -1.51
C LEU A 85 -6.49 4.91 -2.54
N PHE A 86 -5.38 4.50 -3.13
CA PHE A 86 -5.24 3.14 -3.67
C PHE A 86 -4.46 2.28 -2.67
N LEU A 87 -4.95 1.06 -2.47
CA LEU A 87 -4.36 0.01 -1.65
C LEU A 87 -3.97 -1.17 -2.54
N PHE A 88 -2.72 -1.57 -2.47
CA PHE A 88 -2.16 -2.73 -3.17
C PHE A 88 -1.73 -3.76 -2.13
N LEU A 89 -2.15 -5.00 -2.31
CA LEU A 89 -1.86 -6.12 -1.41
C LEU A 89 -1.32 -7.31 -2.19
N ASN A 90 -0.26 -7.94 -1.69
CA ASN A 90 0.29 -9.21 -2.19
C ASN A 90 0.38 -10.26 -1.07
N GLU A 91 0.48 -11.53 -1.47
CA GLU A 91 0.38 -12.68 -0.56
C GLU A 91 1.70 -13.36 -0.23
N THR A 92 2.76 -13.08 -0.99
CA THR A 92 4.07 -13.67 -0.74
C THR A 92 5.18 -12.96 -1.51
N VAL A 93 6.37 -12.90 -0.91
CA VAL A 93 7.64 -12.56 -1.56
C VAL A 93 7.92 -13.35 -2.84
N ASN A 94 7.24 -14.48 -3.05
CA ASN A 94 7.39 -15.34 -4.23
C ASN A 94 6.45 -14.99 -5.38
N GLU A 95 5.36 -14.26 -5.13
CA GLU A 95 4.39 -13.78 -6.13
C GLU A 95 4.65 -12.29 -6.35
N LYS A 96 5.49 -12.03 -7.35
CA LYS A 96 6.17 -10.74 -7.55
C LYS A 96 5.51 -9.86 -8.62
N ASP A 97 4.47 -10.38 -9.23
CA ASP A 97 3.89 -9.90 -10.49
C ASP A 97 2.42 -9.53 -10.37
N LYS A 98 1.81 -9.64 -9.17
CA LYS A 98 0.40 -9.33 -8.98
C LYS A 98 0.09 -8.68 -7.64
N PHE A 99 -0.59 -7.53 -7.71
CA PHE A 99 -1.24 -6.89 -6.58
C PHE A 99 -2.75 -6.99 -6.70
N TRP A 100 -3.43 -7.18 -5.57
CA TRP A 100 -4.86 -6.91 -5.45
C TRP A 100 -5.06 -5.43 -5.16
N ILE A 101 -5.73 -4.72 -6.07
CA ILE A 101 -5.92 -3.28 -5.99
C ILE A 101 -7.33 -2.95 -5.50
N TYR A 102 -7.39 -2.09 -4.48
CA TYR A 102 -8.62 -1.51 -3.96
C TYR A 102 -8.49 0.00 -3.85
N GLU A 103 -9.64 0.68 -3.81
CA GLU A 103 -9.74 2.10 -3.52
C GLU A 103 -10.62 2.35 -2.30
N GLY A 104 -10.25 3.32 -1.48
CA GLY A 104 -10.99 3.64 -0.26
C GLY A 104 -10.32 4.74 0.55
N ARG A 105 -10.62 4.79 1.85
CA ARG A 105 -10.03 5.75 2.79
C ARG A 105 -9.34 5.04 3.93
N VAL A 106 -8.49 5.77 4.66
CA VAL A 106 -7.59 5.22 5.68
C VAL A 106 -8.28 4.29 6.68
N GLU A 107 -9.49 4.61 7.14
CA GLU A 107 -10.22 3.77 8.10
C GLU A 107 -10.52 2.36 7.55
N ALA A 108 -11.02 2.28 6.31
CA ALA A 108 -11.35 1.01 5.67
C ALA A 108 -10.10 0.24 5.22
N VAL A 109 -9.08 0.97 4.74
CA VAL A 109 -7.77 0.41 4.39
C VAL A 109 -7.11 -0.23 5.61
N LYS A 110 -7.05 0.51 6.74
CA LYS A 110 -6.49 0.01 8.00
C LYS A 110 -7.24 -1.22 8.48
N LYS A 111 -8.57 -1.20 8.47
CA LYS A 111 -9.39 -2.33 8.92
C LYS A 111 -9.15 -3.59 8.08
N VAL A 112 -8.99 -3.47 6.75
CA VAL A 112 -8.63 -4.64 5.93
C VAL A 112 -7.22 -5.16 6.23
N ILE A 113 -6.23 -4.27 6.39
CA ILE A 113 -4.86 -4.70 6.71
C ILE A 113 -4.81 -5.39 8.09
N GLU A 114 -5.56 -4.90 9.07
CA GLU A 114 -5.61 -5.43 10.43
C GLU A 114 -6.23 -6.83 10.50
N GLU A 115 -7.26 -7.11 9.70
CA GLU A 115 -8.12 -8.29 9.86
C GLU A 115 -7.94 -9.35 8.77
N THR A 116 -7.22 -9.04 7.69
CA THR A 116 -6.94 -10.00 6.62
C THR A 116 -5.66 -10.78 6.92
N ILE A 117 -5.79 -12.09 6.95
CA ILE A 117 -4.65 -13.02 7.13
C ILE A 117 -3.94 -13.23 5.77
N GLY A 118 -2.61 -13.31 5.81
CA GLY A 118 -1.79 -13.66 4.65
C GLY A 118 -1.39 -12.48 3.76
N ILE A 119 -1.55 -11.24 4.23
CA ILE A 119 -0.92 -10.07 3.62
C ILE A 119 0.58 -10.11 3.93
N ASP A 120 1.43 -9.96 2.91
CA ASP A 120 2.88 -9.96 3.04
C ASP A 120 3.47 -8.54 2.89
N GLU A 121 3.07 -7.82 1.84
CA GLU A 121 3.42 -6.41 1.64
C GLU A 121 2.18 -5.57 1.34
N VAL A 122 2.25 -4.32 1.78
CA VAL A 122 1.22 -3.31 1.59
C VAL A 122 1.83 -2.12 0.87
N ILE A 123 1.18 -1.65 -0.19
CA ILE A 123 1.47 -0.33 -0.77
C ILE A 123 0.20 0.51 -0.70
N ILE A 124 0.35 1.74 -0.22
CA ILE A 124 -0.70 2.74 -0.13
C ILE A 124 -0.20 4.00 -0.83
N ILE A 125 -1.03 4.55 -1.73
CA ILE A 125 -0.77 5.85 -2.36
C ILE A 125 -2.02 6.72 -2.26
N ASP A 126 -1.86 8.04 -2.26
CA ASP A 126 -2.99 8.90 -2.56
C ASP A 126 -3.37 8.79 -4.05
N LYS A 127 -4.65 8.90 -4.39
CA LYS A 127 -5.12 8.79 -5.79
C LYS A 127 -4.54 9.87 -6.73
N LYS A 128 -3.91 10.91 -6.19
CA LYS A 128 -3.21 11.95 -6.95
C LYS A 128 -1.73 11.61 -7.20
N TYR A 129 -1.21 10.52 -6.63
CA TYR A 129 0.17 10.06 -6.76
C TYR A 129 1.20 11.09 -6.26
N ASN A 130 0.88 11.82 -5.19
CA ASN A 130 1.82 12.75 -4.55
C ASN A 130 2.77 12.05 -3.57
N TRP A 131 2.34 10.94 -2.98
CA TRP A 131 3.13 10.20 -2.01
C TRP A 131 2.85 8.69 -2.06
N ILE A 132 3.78 7.93 -1.47
CA ILE A 132 3.70 6.47 -1.34
C ILE A 132 4.04 6.07 0.10
N LEU A 133 3.37 5.05 0.60
CA LEU A 133 3.69 4.36 1.84
C LEU A 133 3.74 2.86 1.54
N CYS A 134 4.81 2.20 1.96
CA CYS A 134 4.99 0.77 1.89
C CYS A 134 5.13 0.21 3.31
N VAL A 135 4.51 -0.93 3.55
CA VAL A 135 4.83 -1.81 4.68
C VAL A 135 5.39 -3.09 4.09
N ASN A 136 6.64 -3.42 4.42
CA ASN A 136 7.25 -4.66 3.96
C ASN A 136 7.09 -5.79 5.00
N HIS A 137 7.45 -7.00 4.59
CA HIS A 137 7.42 -8.22 5.41
C HIS A 137 8.39 -8.22 6.62
N HIS A 138 9.15 -7.15 6.83
CA HIS A 138 10.00 -6.94 7.99
C HIS A 138 9.43 -5.90 8.96
N ASP A 139 8.13 -5.59 8.85
CA ASP A 139 7.44 -4.58 9.66
C ASP A 139 8.10 -3.19 9.57
N VAL A 140 8.69 -2.87 8.41
CA VAL A 140 9.27 -1.56 8.13
C VAL A 140 8.22 -0.72 7.41
N VAL A 141 7.93 0.46 7.95
CA VAL A 141 7.14 1.49 7.28
C VAL A 141 8.08 2.39 6.49
N ILE A 142 7.99 2.32 5.17
CA ILE A 142 8.72 3.19 4.23
C ILE A 142 7.75 4.20 3.64
N VAL A 143 8.05 5.48 3.78
CA VAL A 143 7.29 6.55 3.13
C VAL A 143 8.11 7.24 2.05
N GLY A 144 7.46 7.67 0.99
CA GLY A 144 8.06 8.45 -0.10
C GLY A 144 7.22 9.67 -0.46
N GLY A 145 7.90 10.75 -0.82
CA GLY A 145 7.31 12.07 -1.08
C GLY A 145 7.37 12.98 0.15
N GLN A 146 7.70 14.26 -0.08
CA GLN A 146 8.06 15.24 0.95
C GLN A 146 7.05 15.30 2.11
N LEU A 147 5.74 15.32 1.79
CA LEU A 147 4.66 15.37 2.78
C LEU A 147 4.76 14.21 3.80
N MET A 148 4.90 12.99 3.31
CA MET A 148 4.92 11.81 4.17
C MET A 148 6.24 11.67 4.92
N VAL A 149 7.36 12.03 4.29
CA VAL A 149 8.68 12.10 4.94
C VAL A 149 8.64 13.07 6.12
N ASP A 150 8.06 14.25 5.96
CA ASP A 150 7.95 15.23 7.04
C ASP A 150 7.02 14.76 8.16
N ARG A 151 5.89 14.12 7.81
CA ARG A 151 4.98 13.50 8.80
C ARG A 151 5.70 12.43 9.62
N LEU A 152 6.44 11.54 8.96
CA LEU A 152 7.19 10.48 9.65
C LEU A 152 8.30 11.04 10.54
N LYS A 153 9.07 12.03 10.06
CA LYS A 153 10.08 12.74 10.86
C LYS A 153 9.48 13.39 12.11
N ASN A 154 8.32 14.01 11.99
CA ASN A 154 7.64 14.64 13.13
C ASN A 154 7.10 13.62 14.12
N LEU A 155 6.78 12.40 13.67
CA LEU A 155 6.31 11.32 14.52
C LEU A 155 7.43 10.71 15.35
N ILE A 156 8.62 10.50 14.76
CA ILE A 156 9.79 9.89 15.45
C ILE A 156 10.57 10.84 16.35
N LYS A 157 10.37 12.16 16.20
CA LYS A 157 11.00 13.19 17.07
C LYS A 157 10.27 13.41 18.39
N ARG A 158 9.08 12.83 18.55
CA ARG A 158 8.26 12.92 19.76
C ARG A 158 8.62 11.78 20.70
#